data_AF-A0A091AWF6-F1
#
_entry.id   AF-A0A091AWF6-F1
#
_cell.length_a   1.000
_cell.length_b   1.000
_cell.length_c   1.000
_cell.angle_alpha   90.00
_cell.angle_beta   90.00
_cell.angle_gamma   90.00
#
_symmetry.space_group_name_H-M   'P 1'
#
loop_
_entity.id
_entity.type
_entity.pdbx_description
1 polymer ?
#
loop_
_entity_poly.entity_id
_entity_poly.type
_entity_poly.pdbx_seq_one_letter_code
_entity_poly.pdbx_strand_id
1 'polypeptide(L)'
;MATHSSKNGLPQFFAEDGSADSIRRQIAEGPMEAAKQSAFATAVELFAVMSVLPDAFIASQERELERLRGSGKEAPKDPRIDALKASIAQADALRATAQLGQARVERALVAMTDSDQIFHGFVSDTELQPLSGLTVRVTGRNGSDGKALSGKTGKDGYFRIRLGDGSRGTKTHVPESTVNLSGRLAELLATVNAGARDGAGAKAEARAATAGDGKDVLARVEILDGAGALMHQDDAPLIVNAGSAYREYVIGDGERANAGDYKEFLRKAAKPADAAPATAASAKPAATTGDKAKAKPAAPAKKTPGKGKK
;
A
#
# COMPACT_ATOMS: atom_id res chain seq x y z
N MET A 1 -39.29 -38.16 -55.40
CA MET A 1 -38.16 -38.16 -54.44
C MET A 1 -37.56 -36.76 -54.43
N ALA A 2 -37.84 -35.98 -53.39
CA ALA A 2 -37.38 -34.60 -53.26
C ALA A 2 -36.24 -34.55 -52.23
N THR A 3 -35.09 -34.03 -52.64
CA THR A 3 -33.91 -33.84 -51.81
C THR A 3 -34.01 -32.52 -51.05
N HIS A 4 -34.04 -32.59 -49.71
CA HIS A 4 -33.99 -31.41 -48.85
C HIS A 4 -32.55 -30.88 -48.79
N SER A 5 -32.37 -29.65 -49.26
CA SER A 5 -31.13 -28.87 -49.14
C SER A 5 -31.05 -28.22 -47.76
N SER A 6 -30.14 -28.69 -46.92
CA SER A 6 -29.81 -28.09 -45.62
C SER A 6 -28.97 -26.81 -45.84
N LYS A 7 -29.60 -25.64 -45.68
CA LYS A 7 -28.89 -24.36 -45.61
C LYS A 7 -28.05 -24.32 -44.33
N ASN A 8 -26.73 -24.45 -44.47
CA ASN A 8 -25.77 -24.05 -43.45
C ASN A 8 -25.84 -22.52 -43.29
N GLY A 9 -26.64 -22.05 -42.33
CA GLY A 9 -26.61 -20.67 -41.88
C GLY A 9 -25.29 -20.40 -41.16
N LEU A 10 -24.50 -19.45 -41.67
CA LEU A 10 -23.39 -18.88 -40.94
C LEU A 10 -23.88 -18.37 -39.57
N PRO A 11 -23.14 -18.61 -38.48
CA PRO A 11 -23.55 -18.13 -37.16
C PRO A 11 -23.56 -16.59 -37.15
N GLN A 12 -24.69 -16.01 -36.73
CA GLN A 12 -24.94 -14.58 -36.56
C GLN A 12 -24.07 -13.99 -35.43
N PHE A 13 -22.76 -13.87 -35.63
CA PHE A 13 -21.85 -13.22 -34.66
C PHE A 13 -21.71 -11.70 -34.84
N PHE A 14 -22.43 -11.08 -35.78
CA PHE A 14 -22.17 -9.67 -36.17
C PHE A 14 -23.38 -8.73 -36.12
N ALA A 15 -24.47 -9.09 -35.45
CA ALA A 15 -25.70 -8.29 -35.48
C ALA A 15 -26.27 -7.93 -34.11
N GLU A 16 -25.43 -7.88 -33.07
CA GLU A 16 -25.78 -7.10 -31.88
C GLU A 16 -25.12 -5.73 -31.99
N ASP A 17 -25.93 -4.67 -31.88
CA ASP A 17 -25.51 -3.26 -31.79
C ASP A 17 -24.75 -3.01 -30.46
N GLY A 18 -23.67 -3.76 -30.27
CA GLY A 18 -22.69 -3.51 -29.23
C GLY A 18 -22.04 -2.17 -29.51
N SER A 19 -22.52 -1.14 -28.82
CA SER A 19 -21.88 0.17 -28.70
C SER A 19 -20.36 0.04 -28.80
N ALA A 20 -19.71 0.89 -29.60
CA ALA A 20 -18.25 0.88 -29.79
C ALA A 20 -17.46 0.92 -28.45
N ASP A 21 -18.10 1.35 -27.36
CA ASP A 21 -17.55 1.29 -26.01
C ASP A 21 -17.43 -0.13 -25.43
N SER A 22 -18.36 -1.06 -25.73
CA SER A 22 -18.28 -2.43 -25.22
C SER A 22 -17.10 -3.20 -25.84
N ILE A 23 -16.84 -2.97 -27.14
CA ILE A 23 -15.70 -3.54 -27.87
C ILE A 23 -14.39 -2.96 -27.33
N ARG A 24 -14.34 -1.66 -27.03
CA ARG A 24 -13.15 -1.03 -26.42
C ARG A 24 -12.85 -1.59 -25.03
N ARG A 25 -13.85 -1.76 -24.17
CA ARG A 25 -13.65 -2.36 -22.84
C ARG A 25 -13.17 -3.80 -22.93
N GLN A 26 -13.74 -4.62 -23.82
CA GLN A 26 -13.32 -6.01 -23.96
C GLN A 26 -11.89 -6.17 -24.49
N ILE A 27 -11.46 -5.34 -25.45
CA ILE A 27 -10.14 -5.48 -26.09
C ILE A 27 -9.03 -4.77 -25.30
N ALA A 28 -9.32 -3.60 -24.71
CA ALA A 28 -8.29 -2.80 -24.04
C ALA A 28 -8.22 -3.04 -22.52
N GLU A 29 -9.36 -3.13 -21.84
CA GLU A 29 -9.38 -3.23 -20.37
C GLU A 29 -9.26 -4.68 -19.87
N GLY A 30 -9.88 -5.63 -20.58
CA GLY A 30 -9.80 -7.06 -20.27
C GLY A 30 -8.38 -7.61 -20.05
N PRO A 31 -7.43 -7.41 -21.00
CA PRO A 31 -6.05 -7.89 -20.81
C PRO A 31 -5.29 -7.12 -19.73
N MET A 32 -5.63 -5.86 -19.48
CA MET A 32 -4.99 -5.07 -18.43
C MET A 32 -5.42 -5.51 -17.02
N GLU A 33 -6.69 -5.84 -16.82
CA GLU A 33 -7.19 -6.40 -15.56
C GLU A 33 -6.63 -7.81 -15.31
N ALA A 34 -6.58 -8.67 -16.34
CA ALA A 34 -5.93 -9.98 -16.23
C ALA A 34 -4.43 -9.85 -15.91
N ALA A 35 -3.73 -8.87 -16.49
CA ALA A 35 -2.33 -8.61 -16.20
C ALA A 35 -2.10 -8.10 -14.76
N LYS A 36 -2.98 -7.23 -14.24
CA LYS A 36 -2.93 -6.78 -12.84
C LYS A 36 -3.09 -7.95 -11.86
N GLN A 37 -4.01 -8.86 -12.16
CA GLN A 37 -4.24 -10.05 -11.33
C GLN A 37 -3.03 -11.00 -11.32
N SER A 38 -2.43 -11.25 -12.48
CA SER A 38 -1.21 -12.05 -12.59
C SER A 38 -0.03 -11.41 -11.84
N ALA A 39 0.14 -10.08 -11.97
CA ALA A 39 1.20 -9.36 -11.28
C ALA A 39 1.03 -9.41 -9.76
N PHE A 40 -0.21 -9.34 -9.27
CA PHE A 40 -0.50 -9.44 -7.85
C PHE A 40 -0.19 -10.85 -7.29
N ALA A 41 -0.58 -11.91 -7.99
CA ALA A 41 -0.27 -13.28 -7.58
C ALA A 41 1.25 -13.51 -7.47
N THR A 42 2.02 -13.08 -8.49
CA THR A 42 3.48 -13.15 -8.45
C THR A 42 4.09 -12.29 -7.34
N ALA A 43 3.53 -11.12 -7.05
CA ALA A 43 3.99 -10.28 -5.95
C ALA A 43 3.78 -10.98 -4.59
N VAL A 44 2.66 -11.66 -4.39
CA VAL A 44 2.39 -12.45 -3.17
C VAL A 44 3.34 -13.64 -3.04
N GLU A 45 3.60 -14.37 -4.13
CA GLU A 45 4.56 -15.48 -4.12
C GLU A 45 5.99 -15.01 -3.84
N LEU A 46 6.43 -13.95 -4.53
CA LEU A 46 7.74 -13.35 -4.27
C LEU A 46 7.85 -12.91 -2.81
N PHE A 47 6.80 -12.29 -2.29
CA PHE A 47 6.74 -11.86 -0.91
C PHE A 47 6.84 -13.05 0.07
N ALA A 48 6.15 -14.16 -0.20
CA ALA A 48 6.23 -15.38 0.60
C ALA A 48 7.63 -16.02 0.57
N VAL A 49 8.33 -15.96 -0.57
CA VAL A 49 9.74 -16.40 -0.65
C VAL A 49 10.62 -15.46 0.19
N MET A 50 10.43 -14.15 0.05
CA MET A 50 11.21 -13.13 0.77
C MET A 50 10.99 -13.17 2.28
N SER A 51 9.86 -13.66 2.78
CA SER A 51 9.60 -13.79 4.22
C SER A 51 10.33 -14.97 4.87
N VAL A 52 10.66 -16.03 4.11
CA VAL A 52 11.34 -17.24 4.62
C VAL A 52 12.87 -17.09 4.61
N LEU A 53 13.42 -16.31 3.70
CA LEU A 53 14.87 -16.16 3.53
C LEU A 53 15.61 -15.62 4.77
N PRO A 54 15.12 -14.61 5.51
CA PRO A 54 15.79 -14.10 6.69
C PRO A 54 16.02 -15.17 7.75
N ASP A 55 15.02 -16.03 8.01
CA ASP A 55 15.09 -17.08 9.04
C ASP A 55 16.16 -18.13 8.68
N ALA A 56 16.19 -18.56 7.42
CA ALA A 56 17.20 -19.50 6.94
C ALA A 56 18.61 -18.90 7.01
N PHE A 57 18.75 -17.61 6.68
CA PHE A 57 20.01 -16.90 6.76
C PHE A 57 20.49 -16.74 8.21
N ILE A 58 19.62 -16.30 9.12
CA ILE A 58 19.92 -16.18 10.57
C ILE A 58 20.39 -17.53 11.12
N ALA A 59 19.62 -18.59 10.89
CA ALA A 59 19.97 -19.94 11.35
C ALA A 59 21.30 -20.45 10.77
N SER A 60 21.69 -20.00 9.57
CA SER A 60 23.00 -20.30 8.99
C SER A 60 24.13 -19.52 9.68
N GLN A 61 23.94 -18.22 9.93
CA GLN A 61 24.93 -17.38 10.61
C GLN A 61 25.13 -17.80 12.07
N GLU A 62 24.07 -18.19 12.76
CA GLU A 62 24.13 -18.67 14.15
C GLU A 62 24.95 -19.96 14.26
N ARG A 63 24.75 -20.93 13.36
CA ARG A 63 25.56 -22.16 13.30
C ARG A 63 27.04 -21.87 13.07
N GLU A 64 27.35 -20.92 12.20
CA GLU A 64 28.72 -20.53 11.93
C GLU A 64 29.36 -19.81 13.13
N LEU A 65 28.59 -18.96 13.81
CA LEU A 65 29.01 -18.29 15.03
C LEU A 65 29.26 -19.28 16.17
N GLU A 66 28.43 -20.31 16.32
CA GLU A 66 28.64 -21.43 17.24
C GLU A 66 29.93 -22.20 16.91
N ARG A 67 30.15 -22.51 15.63
CA ARG A 67 31.38 -23.17 15.15
C ARG A 67 32.63 -22.38 15.50
N LEU A 68 32.62 -21.06 15.27
CA LEU A 68 33.76 -20.20 15.59
C LEU A 68 34.00 -20.13 17.09
N ARG A 69 32.94 -20.04 17.91
CA ARG A 69 33.06 -20.08 19.38
C ARG A 69 33.66 -21.39 19.88
N GLY A 70 33.37 -22.51 19.22
CA GLY A 70 33.92 -23.83 19.55
C GLY A 70 35.37 -24.06 19.10
N SER A 71 35.97 -23.18 18.28
CA SER A 71 37.27 -23.41 17.63
C SER A 71 38.52 -23.22 18.52
N GLY A 72 38.36 -22.83 19.79
CA GLY A 72 39.44 -22.85 20.79
C GLY A 72 39.69 -21.52 21.51
N LYS A 73 40.83 -21.42 22.21
CA LYS A 73 41.15 -20.34 23.17
C LYS A 73 41.22 -18.93 22.55
N GLU A 74 41.42 -18.82 21.25
CA GLU A 74 41.46 -17.53 20.54
C GLU A 74 40.09 -17.07 20.01
N ALA A 75 39.06 -17.93 20.10
CA ALA A 75 37.73 -17.62 19.58
C ALA A 75 37.17 -16.26 20.02
N PRO A 76 37.30 -15.81 21.30
CA PRO A 76 36.75 -14.52 21.71
C PRO A 76 37.36 -13.29 21.02
N LYS A 77 38.53 -13.43 20.38
CA LYS A 77 39.25 -12.34 19.71
C LYS A 77 39.12 -12.38 18.19
N ASP A 78 38.39 -13.34 17.64
CA ASP A 78 38.23 -13.46 16.20
C ASP A 78 37.28 -12.36 15.67
N PRO A 79 37.75 -11.43 14.82
CA PRO A 79 36.91 -10.35 14.28
C PRO A 79 35.71 -10.87 13.46
N ARG A 80 35.76 -12.13 13.00
CA ARG A 80 34.63 -12.76 12.32
C ARG A 80 33.42 -12.94 13.23
N ILE A 81 33.62 -13.12 14.55
CA ILE A 81 32.49 -13.26 15.47
C ILE A 81 31.67 -11.97 15.51
N ASP A 82 32.33 -10.81 15.56
CA ASP A 82 31.62 -9.53 15.61
C ASP A 82 30.95 -9.22 14.27
N ALA A 83 31.58 -9.57 13.14
CA ALA A 83 30.95 -9.49 11.82
C ALA A 83 29.69 -10.38 11.72
N LEU A 84 29.72 -11.61 12.24
CA LEU A 84 28.57 -12.52 12.26
C LEU A 84 27.44 -11.98 13.14
N LYS A 85 27.75 -11.44 14.33
CA LYS A 85 26.73 -10.81 15.19
C LYS A 85 26.06 -9.64 14.49
N ALA A 86 26.83 -8.77 13.83
CA ALA A 86 26.30 -7.66 13.07
C ALA A 86 25.40 -8.14 11.91
N SER A 87 25.83 -9.20 11.21
CA SER A 87 25.03 -9.81 10.14
C SER A 87 23.72 -10.42 10.65
N ILE A 88 23.72 -11.07 11.81
CA ILE A 88 22.51 -11.61 12.45
C ILE A 88 21.56 -10.45 12.81
N ALA A 89 22.07 -9.41 13.46
CA ALA A 89 21.26 -8.24 13.82
C ALA A 89 20.64 -7.55 12.60
N GLN A 90 21.37 -7.44 11.50
CA GLN A 90 20.83 -6.92 10.24
C GLN A 90 19.74 -7.83 9.66
N ALA A 91 19.94 -9.14 9.71
CA ALA A 91 18.95 -10.10 9.24
C ALA A 91 17.69 -10.12 10.10
N ASP A 92 17.80 -9.94 11.42
CA ASP A 92 16.67 -9.75 12.32
C ASP A 92 15.86 -8.50 11.98
N ALA A 93 16.53 -7.39 11.66
CA ALA A 93 15.84 -6.18 11.19
C ALA A 93 15.09 -6.40 9.87
N LEU A 94 15.70 -7.14 8.93
CA LEU A 94 15.05 -7.53 7.67
C LEU A 94 13.86 -8.46 7.92
N ARG A 95 13.99 -9.43 8.83
CA ARG A 95 12.91 -10.33 9.25
C ARG A 95 11.73 -9.54 9.81
N ALA A 96 11.98 -8.61 10.74
CA ALA A 96 10.93 -7.77 11.31
C ALA A 96 10.23 -6.93 10.24
N THR A 97 10.99 -6.34 9.31
CA THR A 97 10.44 -5.57 8.18
C THR A 97 9.59 -6.44 7.26
N ALA A 98 10.05 -7.66 6.96
CA ALA A 98 9.29 -8.62 6.17
C ALA A 98 7.98 -9.01 6.88
N GLN A 99 8.01 -9.31 8.18
CA GLN A 99 6.79 -9.62 8.94
C GLN A 99 5.77 -8.46 8.94
N LEU A 100 6.24 -7.21 9.06
CA LEU A 100 5.38 -6.04 8.94
C LEU A 100 4.78 -5.91 7.54
N GLY A 101 5.58 -6.09 6.49
CA GLY A 101 5.10 -6.12 5.11
C GLY A 101 4.04 -7.19 4.90
N GLN A 102 4.19 -8.35 5.55
CA GLN A 102 3.26 -9.47 5.45
C GLN A 102 1.92 -9.07 6.05
N ALA A 103 1.94 -8.59 7.29
CA ALA A 103 0.74 -8.11 7.96
C ALA A 103 0.03 -7.02 7.12
N ARG A 104 0.77 -6.11 6.47
CA ARG A 104 0.19 -5.09 5.58
C ARG A 104 -0.52 -5.71 4.39
N VAL A 105 0.11 -6.63 3.66
CA VAL A 105 -0.50 -7.30 2.50
C VAL A 105 -1.73 -8.10 2.92
N GLU A 106 -1.66 -8.84 4.03
CA GLU A 106 -2.78 -9.61 4.57
C GLU A 106 -3.98 -8.72 4.92
N ARG A 107 -3.73 -7.57 5.57
CA ARG A 107 -4.78 -6.60 5.92
C ARG A 107 -5.35 -5.89 4.70
N ALA A 108 -4.52 -5.54 3.73
CA ALA A 108 -4.96 -4.94 2.48
C ALA A 108 -5.88 -5.90 1.71
N LEU A 109 -5.51 -7.19 1.65
CA LEU A 109 -6.35 -8.24 1.08
C LEU A 109 -7.70 -8.36 1.79
N VAL A 110 -7.69 -8.36 3.13
CA VAL A 110 -8.93 -8.37 3.92
C VAL A 110 -9.80 -7.15 3.60
N ALA A 111 -9.21 -5.95 3.52
CA ALA A 111 -9.91 -4.72 3.19
C ALA A 111 -10.56 -4.74 1.80
N MET A 112 -9.93 -5.41 0.82
CA MET A 112 -10.50 -5.58 -0.52
C MET A 112 -11.69 -6.54 -0.55
N THR A 113 -11.76 -7.48 0.39
CA THR A 113 -12.85 -8.47 0.47
C THR A 113 -14.01 -8.04 1.37
N ASP A 114 -13.78 -7.13 2.30
CA ASP A 114 -14.80 -6.70 3.26
C ASP A 114 -15.82 -5.77 2.57
N SER A 115 -17.07 -6.24 2.47
CA SER A 115 -18.21 -5.48 1.91
C SER A 115 -18.84 -4.49 2.90
N ASP A 116 -18.37 -4.47 4.14
CA ASP A 116 -19.06 -3.85 5.28
C ASP A 116 -18.85 -2.32 5.42
N GLN A 117 -18.49 -1.63 4.33
CA GLN A 117 -18.16 -0.20 4.34
C GLN A 117 -17.16 0.13 5.45
N ILE A 118 -15.97 -0.47 5.39
CA ILE A 118 -14.96 -0.30 6.44
C ILE A 118 -13.83 0.59 5.91
N PHE A 119 -13.42 1.54 6.72
CA PHE A 119 -12.20 2.31 6.52
C PHE A 119 -11.04 1.63 7.23
N HIS A 120 -10.10 1.15 6.42
CA HIS A 120 -8.90 0.46 6.83
C HIS A 120 -7.68 1.35 6.63
N GLY A 121 -6.64 1.11 7.40
CA GLY A 121 -5.35 1.69 7.07
C GLY A 121 -4.26 1.37 8.06
N PHE A 122 -3.08 1.90 7.76
CA PHE A 122 -1.91 1.81 8.61
C PHE A 122 -1.41 3.21 8.96
N VAL A 123 -0.85 3.33 10.16
CA VAL A 123 -0.10 4.51 10.58
C VAL A 123 1.31 4.07 10.96
N SER A 124 2.31 4.67 10.32
CA SER A 124 3.72 4.44 10.61
C SER A 124 4.48 5.76 10.72
N ASP A 125 5.69 5.69 11.27
CA ASP A 125 6.63 6.80 11.23
C ASP A 125 7.39 6.87 9.89
N THR A 126 8.34 7.79 9.78
CA THR A 126 9.20 7.98 8.61
C THR A 126 10.15 6.82 8.34
N GLU A 127 10.41 5.96 9.32
CA GLU A 127 11.20 4.73 9.18
C GLU A 127 10.31 3.52 8.89
N LEU A 128 9.01 3.75 8.61
CA LEU A 128 7.98 2.75 8.36
C LEU A 128 7.69 1.85 9.57
N GLN A 129 8.12 2.23 10.78
CA GLN A 129 7.76 1.52 11.99
C GLN A 129 6.30 1.83 12.36
N PRO A 130 5.52 0.82 12.77
CA PRO A 130 4.12 1.01 13.09
C PRO A 130 3.92 1.85 14.35
N LEU A 131 3.01 2.83 14.29
CA LEU A 131 2.66 3.66 15.44
C LEU A 131 1.39 3.14 16.10
N SER A 132 1.54 2.54 17.28
CA SER A 132 0.44 1.93 18.04
C SER A 132 -0.26 2.90 19.00
N GLY A 133 -1.53 2.63 19.32
CA GLY A 133 -2.30 3.37 20.33
C GLY A 133 -2.79 4.75 19.89
N LEU A 134 -2.52 5.16 18.66
CA LEU A 134 -3.02 6.40 18.06
C LEU A 134 -4.52 6.31 17.83
N THR A 135 -5.21 7.43 17.90
CA THR A 135 -6.64 7.52 17.58
C THR A 135 -6.80 8.03 16.17
N VAL A 136 -7.40 7.24 15.29
CA VAL A 136 -7.82 7.68 13.96
C VAL A 136 -9.27 8.10 14.04
N ARG A 137 -9.57 9.34 13.66
CA ARG A 137 -10.89 9.96 13.76
C ARG A 137 -11.38 10.37 12.38
N VAL A 138 -12.63 10.05 12.08
CA VAL A 138 -13.33 10.42 10.85
C VAL A 138 -14.48 11.36 11.21
N THR A 139 -14.46 12.57 10.66
CA THR A 139 -15.48 13.61 10.89
C THR A 139 -16.11 14.06 9.58
N GLY A 140 -17.44 13.98 9.47
CA GLY A 140 -18.16 14.44 8.26
C GLY A 140 -18.03 15.94 8.04
N ARG A 141 -17.91 16.38 6.78
CA ARG A 141 -17.76 17.79 6.38
C ARG A 141 -19.11 18.47 6.09
N ASN A 142 -20.18 17.70 5.87
CA ASN A 142 -21.44 18.19 5.30
C ASN A 142 -22.53 18.57 6.32
N GLY A 143 -22.14 19.11 7.49
CA GLY A 143 -23.06 19.85 8.36
C GLY A 143 -24.13 19.04 9.10
N SER A 144 -24.08 17.71 9.08
CA SER A 144 -24.80 16.92 10.07
C SER A 144 -23.98 16.87 11.35
N ASP A 145 -24.63 17.01 12.51
CA ASP A 145 -24.09 16.74 13.86
C ASP A 145 -23.71 15.26 14.05
N GLY A 146 -23.22 14.61 12.99
CA GLY A 146 -22.78 13.24 12.96
C GLY A 146 -21.66 13.05 13.94
N LYS A 147 -21.89 12.16 14.90
CA LYS A 147 -20.90 11.70 15.86
C LYS A 147 -19.63 11.28 15.11
N ALA A 148 -18.49 11.85 15.50
CA ALA A 148 -17.19 11.45 14.96
C ALA A 148 -16.99 9.94 15.14
N LEU A 149 -16.56 9.27 14.06
CA LEU A 149 -16.19 7.86 14.11
C LEU A 149 -14.71 7.78 14.48
N SER A 150 -14.33 6.79 15.29
CA SER A 150 -12.93 6.66 15.68
C SER A 150 -12.53 5.21 15.89
N GLY A 151 -11.30 4.89 15.53
CA GLY A 151 -10.62 3.64 15.83
C GLY A 151 -9.26 3.90 16.48
N LYS A 152 -8.67 2.88 17.09
CA LYS A 152 -7.29 2.93 17.58
C LYS A 152 -6.37 2.08 16.72
N THR A 153 -5.14 2.52 16.54
CA THR A 153 -4.10 1.70 15.88
C THR A 153 -3.64 0.58 16.80
N GLY A 154 -3.49 -0.62 16.23
CA GLY A 154 -2.92 -1.79 16.90
C GLY A 154 -1.40 -1.73 17.03
N LYS A 155 -0.78 -2.81 17.53
CA LYS A 155 0.68 -2.94 17.64
C LYS A 155 1.39 -2.89 16.29
N ASP A 156 0.71 -3.34 15.25
CA ASP A 156 1.12 -3.33 13.85
C ASP A 156 0.78 -2.00 13.14
N GLY A 157 0.29 -0.99 13.87
CA GLY A 157 -0.08 0.31 13.30
C GLY A 157 -1.39 0.28 12.51
N TYR A 158 -2.04 -0.88 12.41
CA TYR A 158 -3.28 -1.07 11.66
C TYR A 158 -4.48 -0.51 12.43
N PHE A 159 -5.42 0.11 11.73
CA PHE A 159 -6.71 0.51 12.26
C PHE A 159 -7.86 0.08 11.34
N ARG A 160 -9.06 0.00 11.92
CA ARG A 160 -10.31 -0.22 11.19
C ARG A 160 -11.45 0.62 11.79
N ILE A 161 -12.25 1.25 10.94
CA ILE A 161 -13.38 2.09 11.34
C ILE A 161 -14.57 1.74 10.44
N ARG A 162 -15.70 1.32 11.01
CA ARG A 162 -16.93 1.08 10.22
C ARG A 162 -17.56 2.41 9.83
N LEU A 163 -17.80 2.62 8.54
CA LEU A 163 -18.33 3.86 7.97
C LEU A 163 -19.86 3.94 7.91
N GLY A 164 -20.55 2.80 7.88
CA GLY A 164 -22.02 2.74 7.75
C GLY A 164 -22.83 3.04 9.03
N ASP A 165 -24.16 3.15 8.85
CA ASP A 165 -25.17 3.54 9.84
C ASP A 165 -25.24 2.65 11.10
N GLY A 166 -24.60 1.48 11.06
CA GLY A 166 -24.45 0.59 12.20
C GLY A 166 -23.37 0.99 13.21
N SER A 167 -22.62 2.08 12.97
CA SER A 167 -21.51 2.53 13.83
C SER A 167 -21.97 3.23 15.14
N ARG A 168 -23.03 2.74 15.78
CA ARG A 168 -23.45 3.18 17.13
C ARG A 168 -22.39 2.82 18.17
N GLY A 169 -21.35 3.65 18.28
CA GLY A 169 -20.49 3.79 19.45
C GLY A 169 -19.74 2.56 19.96
N THR A 170 -19.70 1.46 19.21
CA THR A 170 -18.92 0.28 19.59
C THR A 170 -17.44 0.60 19.39
N LYS A 171 -16.73 0.80 20.51
CA LYS A 171 -15.27 0.76 20.56
C LYS A 171 -14.85 -0.56 19.94
N THR A 172 -14.53 -0.53 18.67
CA THR A 172 -14.25 -1.74 17.90
C THR A 172 -12.83 -2.12 18.26
N HIS A 173 -12.68 -2.93 19.32
CA HIS A 173 -11.42 -3.62 19.56
C HIS A 173 -11.10 -4.39 18.29
N VAL A 174 -9.88 -4.21 17.76
CA VAL A 174 -9.38 -5.07 16.69
C VAL A 174 -9.12 -6.42 17.36
N PRO A 175 -9.93 -7.48 17.16
CA PRO A 175 -9.48 -8.79 17.57
C PRO A 175 -8.18 -9.03 16.78
N GLU A 176 -7.17 -9.56 17.46
CA GLU A 176 -6.08 -10.27 16.78
C GLU A 176 -6.75 -11.43 16.03
N SER A 177 -7.21 -11.12 14.83
CA SER A 177 -7.98 -12.03 14.02
C SER A 177 -7.01 -13.10 13.55
N THR A 178 -7.16 -14.31 14.07
CA THR A 178 -6.70 -15.54 13.43
C THR A 178 -7.49 -15.73 12.13
N VAL A 179 -7.31 -14.82 11.17
CA VAL A 179 -7.93 -14.95 9.85
C VAL A 179 -7.21 -16.09 9.18
N ASN A 180 -7.94 -17.14 8.86
CA ASN A 180 -7.40 -18.27 8.10
C ASN A 180 -7.18 -17.78 6.67
N LEU A 181 -5.99 -17.21 6.43
CA LEU A 181 -5.65 -16.50 5.20
C LEU A 181 -5.81 -17.38 3.97
N SER A 182 -5.44 -18.66 4.12
CA SER A 182 -5.61 -19.69 3.11
C SER A 182 -7.07 -19.85 2.67
N GLY A 183 -8.03 -19.78 3.60
CA GLY A 183 -9.45 -19.86 3.31
C GLY A 183 -9.95 -18.64 2.53
N ARG A 184 -9.57 -17.43 2.97
CA ARG A 184 -9.97 -16.18 2.28
C ARG A 184 -9.29 -16.02 0.93
N LEU A 185 -8.02 -16.43 0.80
CA LEU A 185 -7.32 -16.40 -0.48
C LEU A 185 -7.92 -17.41 -1.46
N ALA A 186 -8.28 -18.61 -0.99
CA ALA A 186 -9.00 -19.59 -1.80
C ALA A 186 -10.37 -19.06 -2.23
N GLU A 187 -11.08 -18.36 -1.35
CA GLU A 187 -12.36 -17.71 -1.67
C GLU A 187 -12.18 -16.56 -2.69
N LEU A 188 -11.14 -15.74 -2.55
CA LEU A 188 -10.79 -14.69 -3.50
C LEU A 188 -10.46 -15.29 -4.88
N LEU A 189 -9.58 -16.29 -4.91
CA LEU A 189 -9.22 -17.01 -6.14
C LEU A 189 -10.42 -17.71 -6.77
N ALA A 190 -11.31 -18.29 -5.98
CA ALA A 190 -12.55 -18.91 -6.46
C ALA A 190 -13.49 -17.86 -7.04
N THR A 191 -13.65 -16.70 -6.40
CA THR A 191 -14.48 -15.59 -6.86
C THR A 191 -13.94 -15.02 -8.18
N VAL A 192 -12.62 -14.86 -8.28
CA VAL A 192 -11.94 -14.39 -9.51
C VAL A 192 -12.10 -15.40 -10.65
N ASN A 193 -11.87 -16.69 -10.39
CA ASN A 193 -12.02 -17.74 -11.40
C ASN A 193 -13.49 -17.94 -11.84
N ALA A 194 -14.46 -17.73 -10.94
CA ALA A 194 -15.88 -17.75 -11.28
C ALA A 194 -16.27 -16.54 -12.15
N GLY A 195 -15.75 -15.35 -11.84
CA GLY A 195 -15.98 -14.13 -12.63
C GLY A 195 -15.40 -14.18 -14.05
N ALA A 196 -14.39 -15.02 -14.30
CA ALA A 196 -13.80 -15.21 -15.63
C ALA A 196 -14.55 -16.21 -16.53
N ARG A 197 -15.39 -17.10 -15.95
CA ARG A 197 -16.10 -18.16 -16.70
C ARG A 197 -17.55 -17.82 -17.02
N ASP A 198 -18.21 -17.07 -16.15
CA ASP A 198 -19.58 -16.61 -16.36
C ASP A 198 -19.50 -15.18 -16.89
N GLY A 199 -19.66 -14.98 -18.20
CA GLY A 199 -19.61 -13.67 -18.88
C GLY A 199 -20.18 -12.54 -18.02
N ALA A 200 -19.27 -11.76 -17.44
CA ALA A 200 -19.52 -10.81 -16.34
C ALA A 200 -20.19 -9.52 -16.81
N GLY A 201 -21.33 -9.64 -17.50
CA GLY A 201 -22.16 -8.50 -17.90
C GLY A 201 -23.26 -8.16 -16.89
N ALA A 202 -23.77 -9.12 -16.11
CA ALA A 202 -25.08 -8.94 -15.46
C ALA A 202 -25.09 -8.96 -13.91
N LYS A 203 -24.05 -9.44 -13.23
CA LYS A 203 -24.05 -9.56 -11.74
C LYS A 203 -23.09 -8.65 -10.98
N ALA A 204 -22.05 -8.13 -11.64
CA ALA A 204 -21.17 -7.12 -11.03
C ALA A 204 -21.87 -5.75 -10.90
N GLU A 205 -22.77 -5.42 -11.84
CA GLU A 205 -23.59 -4.20 -11.77
C GLU A 205 -24.60 -4.23 -10.60
N ALA A 206 -25.10 -5.40 -10.20
CA ALA A 206 -26.05 -5.51 -9.10
C ALA A 206 -25.44 -5.24 -7.71
N ARG A 207 -24.12 -5.36 -7.53
CA ARG A 207 -23.44 -5.05 -6.25
C ARG A 207 -22.85 -3.63 -6.19
N ALA A 208 -22.54 -3.02 -7.34
CA ALA A 208 -22.12 -1.63 -7.41
C ALA A 208 -23.31 -0.64 -7.35
N ALA A 209 -24.54 -1.08 -7.66
CA ALA A 209 -25.71 -0.22 -7.83
C ALA A 209 -26.56 0.03 -6.56
N THR A 210 -25.99 -0.12 -5.35
CA THR A 210 -26.53 0.57 -4.16
C THR A 210 -25.69 1.78 -3.76
N ALA A 211 -24.92 2.34 -4.70
CA ALA A 211 -24.65 3.77 -4.70
C ALA A 211 -26.01 4.48 -4.95
N GLY A 212 -26.77 4.68 -3.86
CA GLY A 212 -27.95 5.53 -3.93
C GLY A 212 -27.55 6.87 -4.53
N ASP A 213 -28.48 7.52 -5.21
CA ASP A 213 -28.39 8.87 -5.83
C ASP A 213 -28.01 10.01 -4.82
N GLY A 214 -27.54 9.62 -3.63
CA GLY A 214 -27.06 10.45 -2.55
C GLY A 214 -25.66 10.97 -2.86
N LYS A 215 -25.59 12.29 -2.97
CA LYS A 215 -24.37 13.10 -3.01
C LYS A 215 -23.26 12.52 -2.13
N ASP A 216 -22.05 12.45 -2.67
CA ASP A 216 -20.84 12.02 -1.97
C ASP A 216 -20.73 12.67 -0.58
N VAL A 217 -20.67 11.82 0.45
CA VAL A 217 -20.50 12.27 1.83
C VAL A 217 -19.01 12.35 2.10
N LEU A 218 -18.48 13.58 2.00
CA LEU A 218 -17.07 13.86 2.28
C LEU A 218 -16.84 13.93 3.78
N ALA A 219 -15.86 13.16 4.26
CA ALA A 219 -15.34 13.23 5.61
C ALA A 219 -13.85 13.56 5.62
N ARG A 220 -13.41 14.12 6.73
CA ARG A 220 -12.00 14.34 7.04
C ARG A 220 -11.51 13.20 7.91
N VAL A 221 -10.25 12.81 7.70
CA VAL A 221 -9.52 11.90 8.58
C VAL A 221 -8.48 12.68 9.38
N GLU A 222 -8.42 12.42 10.67
CA GLU A 222 -7.47 13.00 11.61
C GLU A 222 -6.81 11.88 12.41
N ILE A 223 -5.51 12.00 12.66
CA ILE A 223 -4.77 11.09 13.52
C ILE A 223 -4.32 11.87 14.75
N LEU A 224 -4.72 11.37 15.92
CA LEU A 224 -4.43 11.96 17.20
C LEU A 224 -3.55 11.04 18.04
N ASP A 225 -2.70 11.62 18.87
CA ASP A 225 -1.89 10.89 19.83
C ASP A 225 -2.74 10.27 20.96
N GLY A 226 -2.09 9.55 21.89
CA GLY A 226 -2.76 8.95 23.04
C GLY A 226 -3.40 9.96 24.00
N ALA A 227 -2.97 11.22 23.97
CA ALA A 227 -3.54 12.33 24.75
C ALA A 227 -4.65 13.09 24.00
N GLY A 228 -4.87 12.77 22.71
CA GLY A 228 -5.86 13.43 21.86
C GLY A 228 -5.35 14.70 21.17
N ALA A 229 -4.03 14.93 21.14
CA ALA A 229 -3.44 16.01 20.33
C ALA A 229 -3.36 15.59 18.86
N LEU A 230 -3.71 16.52 17.94
CA LEU A 230 -3.64 16.27 16.51
C LEU A 230 -2.17 16.07 16.08
N MET A 231 -1.89 14.93 15.45
CA MET A 231 -0.60 14.64 14.84
C MET A 231 -0.65 14.85 13.33
N HIS A 232 -1.70 14.35 12.67
CA HIS A 232 -1.81 14.43 11.21
C HIS A 232 -3.27 14.65 10.78
N GLN A 233 -3.46 15.40 9.69
CA GLN A 233 -4.75 15.60 9.06
C GLN A 233 -4.66 15.23 7.58
N ASP A 234 -5.56 14.35 7.13
CA ASP A 234 -5.62 13.97 5.72
C ASP A 234 -6.24 15.11 4.90
N ASP A 235 -5.48 15.60 3.92
CA ASP A 235 -5.92 16.64 2.99
C ASP A 235 -6.90 16.09 1.95
N ALA A 236 -6.82 14.78 1.65
CA ALA A 236 -7.73 14.13 0.73
C ALA A 236 -9.01 13.71 1.49
N PRO A 237 -10.20 14.22 1.12
CA PRO A 237 -11.42 13.82 1.79
C PRO A 237 -11.71 12.34 1.56
N LEU A 238 -12.24 11.69 2.59
CA LEU A 238 -12.75 10.33 2.54
C LEU A 238 -14.21 10.35 2.07
N ILE A 239 -14.56 9.54 1.08
CA ILE A 239 -15.95 9.39 0.63
C ILE A 239 -16.59 8.24 1.42
N VAL A 240 -17.41 8.58 2.40
CA VAL A 240 -17.91 7.63 3.42
C VAL A 240 -18.93 6.64 2.85
N ASN A 241 -19.69 7.06 1.83
CA ASN A 241 -20.75 6.28 1.19
C ASN A 241 -20.28 5.49 -0.04
N ALA A 242 -19.01 5.58 -0.43
CA ALA A 242 -18.47 4.89 -1.61
C ALA A 242 -18.09 3.42 -1.36
N GLY A 243 -18.28 2.90 -0.14
CA GLY A 243 -17.90 1.55 0.24
C GLY A 243 -16.74 1.52 1.23
N SER A 244 -15.96 0.43 1.18
CA SER A 244 -14.74 0.29 1.97
C SER A 244 -13.63 1.16 1.38
N ALA A 245 -12.76 1.69 2.24
CA ALA A 245 -11.65 2.55 1.85
C ALA A 245 -10.36 2.13 2.53
N TYR A 246 -9.23 2.35 1.85
CA TYR A 246 -7.89 2.05 2.36
C TYR A 246 -6.99 3.28 2.27
N ARG A 247 -6.24 3.56 3.34
CA ARG A 247 -5.22 4.63 3.41
C ARG A 247 -4.00 4.18 4.20
N GLU A 248 -2.84 4.72 3.85
CA GLU A 248 -1.63 4.60 4.65
C GLU A 248 -1.13 5.98 5.02
N TYR A 249 -0.74 6.15 6.28
CA TYR A 249 -0.27 7.41 6.82
C TYR A 249 1.15 7.25 7.34
N VAL A 250 2.03 8.14 6.90
CA VAL A 250 3.41 8.27 7.38
C VAL A 250 3.49 9.59 8.16
N ILE A 251 3.76 9.51 9.46
CA ILE A 251 3.81 10.66 10.36
C ILE A 251 5.27 10.94 10.71
N GLY A 252 5.74 12.15 10.41
CA GLY A 252 7.07 12.59 10.82
C GLY A 252 7.09 13.15 12.25
N ASP A 253 8.19 12.96 12.96
CA ASP A 253 8.39 13.43 14.35
C ASP A 253 8.29 14.96 14.51
N GLY A 254 8.42 15.71 13.41
CA GLY A 254 8.42 17.18 13.41
C GLY A 254 7.10 17.84 13.02
N GLU A 255 6.16 17.12 12.41
CA GLU A 255 4.90 17.69 11.93
C GLU A 255 3.80 17.48 12.98
N ARG A 256 3.89 18.20 14.10
CA ARG A 256 2.67 18.46 14.87
C ARG A 256 1.89 19.51 14.11
N ALA A 257 0.90 19.08 13.32
CA ALA A 257 -0.03 19.98 12.66
C ALA A 257 -0.64 20.92 13.71
N ASN A 258 -0.21 22.18 13.72
CA ASN A 258 -0.71 23.13 14.69
C ASN A 258 -2.13 23.50 14.25
N ALA A 259 -3.11 23.40 15.14
CA ALA A 259 -4.51 23.70 14.81
C ALA A 259 -4.72 25.14 14.25
N GLY A 260 -3.73 26.03 14.43
CA GLY A 260 -3.64 27.34 13.80
C GLY A 260 -3.49 27.30 12.27
N ASP A 261 -2.72 26.36 11.73
CA ASP A 261 -2.41 26.28 10.29
C ASP A 261 -3.67 25.95 9.48
N TYR A 262 -4.59 25.16 10.05
CA TYR A 262 -5.88 24.86 9.44
C TYR A 262 -6.81 26.09 9.39
N LYS A 263 -6.83 26.94 10.42
CA LYS A 263 -7.61 28.20 10.39
C LYS A 263 -7.07 29.17 9.35
N GLU A 264 -5.75 29.19 9.15
CA GLU A 264 -5.10 30.00 8.13
C GLU A 264 -5.40 29.48 6.72
N PHE A 265 -5.35 28.17 6.50
CA PHE A 265 -5.77 27.53 5.25
C PHE A 265 -7.24 27.83 4.92
N LEU A 266 -8.16 27.69 5.88
CA LEU A 266 -9.58 28.03 5.67
C LEU A 266 -9.78 29.50 5.34
N ARG A 267 -9.04 30.41 5.99
CA ARG A 267 -9.06 31.84 5.64
C ARG A 267 -8.56 32.09 4.22
N LYS A 268 -7.53 31.36 3.79
CA LYS A 268 -6.97 31.48 2.44
C LYS A 268 -7.89 30.90 1.37
N ALA A 269 -8.57 29.79 1.67
CA ALA A 269 -9.56 29.16 0.79
C ALA A 269 -10.91 29.91 0.73
N ALA A 270 -11.27 30.64 1.79
CA ALA A 270 -12.47 31.48 1.84
C ALA A 270 -12.27 32.89 1.26
N LYS A 271 -11.04 33.25 0.88
CA LYS A 271 -10.76 34.54 0.25
C LYS A 271 -11.11 34.44 -1.24
N PRO A 272 -12.13 35.16 -1.75
CA PRO A 272 -12.41 35.19 -3.18
C PRO A 272 -11.16 35.68 -3.92
N ALA A 273 -10.89 35.07 -5.08
CA ALA A 273 -9.75 35.41 -5.91
C ALA A 273 -9.87 36.87 -6.39
N ASP A 274 -9.28 37.80 -5.64
CA ASP A 274 -9.10 39.17 -6.08
C ASP A 274 -8.19 39.19 -7.31
N ALA A 275 -8.60 40.01 -8.27
CA ALA A 275 -8.16 40.06 -9.65
C ALA A 275 -6.63 39.99 -9.85
N ALA A 276 -6.26 39.21 -10.87
CA ALA A 276 -4.91 39.08 -11.38
C ALA A 276 -4.29 40.46 -11.69
N PRO A 277 -3.06 40.76 -11.23
CA PRO A 277 -2.30 41.87 -11.76
C PRO A 277 -1.76 41.48 -13.14
N ALA A 278 -2.06 42.32 -14.13
CA ALA A 278 -1.48 42.25 -15.46
C ALA A 278 0.04 42.45 -15.39
N THR A 279 0.81 41.43 -15.75
CA THR A 279 2.27 41.55 -15.95
C THR A 279 2.56 41.69 -17.43
N ALA A 280 3.06 42.87 -17.81
CA ALA A 280 3.72 43.15 -19.08
C ALA A 280 5.25 43.15 -18.90
N ALA A 281 5.93 42.75 -19.98
CA ALA A 281 7.27 43.16 -20.43
C ALA A 281 8.54 42.51 -19.81
N SER A 282 9.06 41.53 -20.58
CA SER A 282 10.41 41.50 -21.21
C SER A 282 11.68 41.89 -20.43
N ALA A 283 12.62 40.93 -20.29
CA ALA A 283 14.07 41.11 -20.47
C ALA A 283 14.81 39.74 -20.50
N LYS A 284 15.30 39.34 -21.69
CA LYS A 284 16.71 39.18 -22.12
C LYS A 284 17.50 37.98 -21.53
N PRO A 285 17.95 37.02 -22.36
CA PRO A 285 18.84 35.94 -21.93
C PRO A 285 20.31 36.37 -21.99
N ALA A 286 21.06 36.12 -20.92
CA ALA A 286 22.52 36.22 -20.90
C ALA A 286 23.10 34.81 -20.79
N ALA A 287 23.88 34.44 -21.81
CA ALA A 287 24.71 33.26 -21.86
C ALA A 287 26.00 33.48 -21.06
N THR A 288 26.49 32.44 -20.37
CA THR A 288 27.92 32.27 -20.08
C THR A 288 28.22 30.82 -19.69
N THR A 289 29.08 30.18 -20.49
CA THR A 289 30.27 29.37 -20.14
C THR A 289 30.15 28.48 -18.88
N GLY A 290 30.22 27.15 -18.94
CA GLY A 290 31.27 26.37 -19.60
C GLY A 290 32.45 26.20 -18.64
N ASP A 291 32.48 25.13 -17.85
CA ASP A 291 33.73 24.70 -17.21
C ASP A 291 33.86 23.17 -17.16
N LYS A 292 34.99 22.69 -17.68
CA LYS A 292 35.37 21.28 -17.85
C LYS A 292 36.33 20.93 -16.70
N ALA A 293 35.90 20.11 -15.74
CA ALA A 293 36.81 19.54 -14.75
C ALA A 293 37.23 18.11 -15.11
N LYS A 294 38.50 18.06 -15.53
CA LYS A 294 39.42 16.96 -15.86
C LYS A 294 39.33 15.73 -14.94
N ALA A 295 39.29 14.55 -15.56
CA ALA A 295 39.51 13.24 -14.96
C ALA A 295 40.97 13.06 -14.48
N LYS A 296 41.16 12.32 -13.37
CA LYS A 296 42.44 11.76 -12.93
C LYS A 296 42.28 10.24 -12.73
N PRO A 297 42.88 9.39 -13.57
CA PRO A 297 42.89 7.95 -13.33
C PRO A 297 43.95 7.58 -12.28
N ALA A 298 43.57 6.79 -11.29
CA ALA A 298 44.46 6.20 -10.30
C ALA A 298 45.17 4.97 -10.88
N ALA A 299 46.49 4.89 -10.64
CA ALA A 299 47.38 3.85 -11.12
C ALA A 299 47.20 2.51 -10.37
N PRO A 300 47.40 1.35 -11.03
CA PRO A 300 47.38 0.04 -10.37
C PRO A 300 48.70 -0.25 -9.63
N ALA A 301 48.58 -0.71 -8.38
CA ALA A 301 49.69 -1.12 -7.54
C ALA A 301 50.35 -2.43 -8.04
N LYS A 302 51.69 -2.41 -8.04
CA LYS A 302 52.59 -3.51 -8.44
C LYS A 302 52.47 -4.72 -7.52
N LYS A 303 52.33 -5.90 -8.12
CA LYS A 303 52.64 -7.22 -7.52
C LYS A 303 54.13 -7.31 -7.20
N THR A 304 54.47 -7.63 -5.96
CA THR A 304 55.78 -8.17 -5.56
C THR A 304 55.69 -9.69 -5.41
N PRO A 305 56.47 -10.49 -6.16
CA PRO A 305 56.64 -11.91 -5.88
C PRO A 305 57.70 -12.13 -4.79
N GLY A 306 57.27 -12.67 -3.65
CA GLY A 306 58.16 -13.13 -2.58
C GLY A 306 58.82 -14.45 -2.97
N LYS A 307 60.15 -14.39 -3.19
CA LYS A 307 61.07 -15.53 -3.26
C LYS A 307 61.05 -16.34 -1.96
N GLY A 308 61.14 -17.66 -2.10
CA GLY A 308 61.21 -18.60 -0.99
C GLY A 308 62.54 -18.64 -0.24
N LYS A 309 62.53 -19.46 0.81
CA LYS A 309 63.66 -20.13 1.47
C LYS A 309 63.14 -21.55 1.81
N LYS A 310 63.73 -22.57 1.17
CA LYS A 310 64.71 -23.49 1.77
C LYS A 310 64.15 -24.28 2.94
#